data_AF-A0A2A6ZVK3-F1
#
_entry.id   AF-A0A2A6ZVK3-F1
#
_cell.length_a   1.000
_cell.length_b   1.000
_cell.length_c   1.000
_cell.angle_alpha   90.00
_cell.angle_beta   90.00
_cell.angle_gamma   90.00
#
_symmetry.space_group_name_H-M   'P 1'
#
loop_
_entity.id
_entity.type
_entity.pdbx_description
1 polymer ?
#
loop_
_entity_poly.entity_id
_entity_poly.type
_entity_poly.pdbx_seq_one_letter_code
_entity_poly.pdbx_strand_id
1 'polypeptide(L)' 'LLLLHIVIESPQLLILDEPTRNFSPTSQPQVRQLFENYPGALLTVLHDVNYLRQVCQKIYRLDAHGLEEVEI' A
#
# COMPACT_ATOMS: atom_id res chain seq x y z
N LEU A 1 -9.18 8.64 -10.94
CA LEU A 1 -9.32 9.88 -10.14
C LEU A 1 -8.59 9.81 -8.80
N LEU A 2 -8.64 8.68 -8.07
CA LEU A 2 -7.92 8.50 -6.79
C LEU A 2 -6.45 8.98 -6.81
N LEU A 3 -5.64 8.46 -7.74
CA LEU A 3 -4.22 8.82 -7.84
C LEU A 3 -4.00 10.33 -8.10
N LEU A 4 -4.85 10.94 -8.93
CA LEU A 4 -4.78 12.38 -9.20
C LEU A 4 -5.05 13.19 -7.93
N HIS A 5 -6.01 12.74 -7.12
CA HIS A 5 -6.33 13.39 -5.85
C HIS A 5 -5.19 13.27 -4.84
N ILE A 6 -4.56 12.09 -4.74
CA ILE A 6 -3.38 11.88 -3.87
C ILE A 6 -2.22 12.80 -4.27
N VAL A 7 -1.98 12.98 -5.57
CA VAL A 7 -0.91 13.86 -6.06
C VAL A 7 -1.21 15.33 -5.76
N ILE A 8 -2.47 15.77 -5.95
CA ILE A 8 -2.87 17.17 -5.72
C ILE A 8 -2.83 17.51 -4.24
N GLU A 9 -3.43 16.66 -3.41
CA GLU A 9 -3.57 16.93 -1.97
C GLU A 9 -2.29 16.60 -1.19
N SER A 10 -1.42 15.74 -1.73
CA SER A 10 -0.18 15.27 -1.09
C SER A 10 -0.35 15.01 0.43
N PRO A 11 -1.28 14.13 0.83
CA PRO A 11 -1.58 13.96 2.25
C PRO A 11 -0.37 13.44 3.04
N GLN A 12 -0.33 13.69 4.34
CA GLN A 12 0.73 13.17 5.21
C GLN A 12 0.53 11.69 5.56
N LEU A 13 -0.72 11.21 5.50
CA LEU A 13 -1.10 9.83 5.74
C LEU A 13 -2.10 9.39 4.66
N LEU A 14 -1.77 8.30 3.98
CA LEU A 14 -2.63 7.64 3.01
C LEU A 14 -3.06 6.28 3.56
N ILE A 15 -4.36 6.04 3.61
CA ILE A 15 -4.94 4.75 4.02
C ILE A 15 -5.59 4.12 2.79
N LEU A 16 -5.17 2.91 2.43
CA LEU A 16 -5.66 2.17 1.27
C LEU A 16 -6.21 0.81 1.69
N ASP A 17 -7.42 0.50 1.25
CA ASP A 17 -8.02 -0.82 1.42
C ASP A 17 -8.06 -1.51 0.05
N GLU A 18 -7.31 -2.61 -0.08
CA GLU A 18 -7.20 -3.43 -1.30
C GLU A 18 -6.96 -2.61 -2.60
N PRO A 19 -5.98 -1.68 -2.64
CA PRO A 19 -5.81 -0.74 -3.77
C PRO A 19 -5.50 -1.43 -5.10
N THR A 20 -4.89 -2.62 -5.10
CA THR A 20 -4.45 -3.33 -6.32
C THR A 20 -5.62 -3.89 -7.14
N ARG A 21 -6.79 -4.13 -6.53
CA ARG A 21 -7.95 -4.77 -7.17
C ARG A 21 -8.45 -4.01 -8.40
N ASN A 22 -8.34 -2.68 -8.38
CA ASN A 22 -8.88 -1.81 -9.44
C ASN A 22 -7.82 -1.40 -10.47
N PHE A 23 -6.58 -1.89 -10.36
CA PHE A 23 -5.51 -1.57 -11.30
C PHE A 23 -5.30 -2.70 -12.31
N SER A 24 -5.14 -2.32 -13.59
CA SER A 24 -4.74 -3.26 -14.64
C SER A 24 -3.40 -3.90 -14.29
N PRO A 25 -3.17 -5.20 -14.58
CA PRO A 25 -1.88 -5.85 -14.38
C PRO A 25 -0.70 -5.08 -14.99
N THR A 26 -0.92 -4.43 -16.14
CA THR A 26 0.09 -3.62 -16.84
C THR A 26 0.46 -2.33 -16.12
N SER A 27 -0.42 -1.82 -15.24
CA SER A 27 -0.23 -0.59 -14.47
C SER A 27 0.27 -0.81 -13.05
N GLN A 28 0.24 -2.05 -12.56
CA GLN A 28 0.65 -2.37 -11.20
C GLN A 28 2.12 -2.01 -10.89
N PRO A 29 3.10 -2.21 -11.78
CA PRO A 29 4.49 -1.84 -11.50
C PRO A 29 4.66 -0.34 -11.22
N GLN A 30 4.02 0.52 -12.02
CA GLN A 30 4.10 1.97 -11.86
C GLN A 30 3.38 2.42 -10.58
N VAL A 31 2.25 1.79 -10.25
CA VAL A 31 1.50 2.07 -9.03
C VAL A 31 2.30 1.66 -7.79
N ARG A 32 2.97 0.50 -7.82
CA ARG A 32 3.86 0.05 -6.73
C ARG A 32 4.99 1.05 -6.52
N GLN A 33 5.65 1.47 -7.59
CA GLN A 33 6.73 2.46 -7.52
C GLN A 33 6.24 3.82 -6.98
N LEU A 34 5.03 4.25 -7.34
CA LEU A 34 4.43 5.47 -6.79
C LEU A 34 4.25 5.37 -5.26
N PHE A 35 3.76 4.24 -4.77
CA PHE A 35 3.51 4.03 -3.35
C PHE A 35 4.79 3.77 -2.55
N GLU A 36 5.76 3.08 -3.13
CA GLU A 36 7.11 2.88 -2.56
C GLU A 36 7.82 4.20 -2.31
N ASN A 37 7.66 5.17 -3.23
CA ASN A 37 8.26 6.51 -3.13
C ASN A 37 7.31 7.56 -2.56
N TYR A 38 6.21 7.15 -1.92
CA TYR A 38 5.25 8.09 -1.36
C TYR A 38 5.90 8.86 -0.19
N PRO A 39 5.92 10.21 -0.21
CA PRO A 39 6.66 10.99 0.78
C PRO A 39 5.99 11.01 2.17
N GLY A 40 4.72 10.61 2.26
CA GLY A 40 3.97 10.51 3.52
C GLY A 40 3.99 9.09 4.11
N ALA A 41 3.24 8.91 5.19
CA ALA A 41 2.96 7.60 5.74
C ALA A 41 1.93 6.86 4.87
N LEU A 42 2.17 5.59 4.61
CA LEU A 42 1.25 4.71 3.90
C LEU A 42 0.81 3.57 4.81
N LEU A 43 -0.50 3.46 5.04
CA LEU A 43 -1.14 2.30 5.66
C LEU A 43 -1.98 1.60 4.60
N THR A 44 -1.68 0.35 4.30
CA THR A 44 -2.37 -0.39 3.25
C THR A 44 -2.71 -1.80 3.70
N VAL A 45 -3.87 -2.30 3.26
CA VAL A 45 -4.31 -3.68 3.50
C VAL A 45 -4.38 -4.38 2.16
N LEU A 46 -3.61 -5.46 2.02
CA LEU A 46 -3.47 -6.22 0.77
C LEU A 46 -3.28 -7.70 1.02
N HIS A 47 -3.85 -8.53 0.15
CA HIS A 47 -3.57 -9.96 0.10
C HIS A 47 -2.26 -10.34 -0.64
N ASP A 48 -1.61 -9.40 -1.35
CA ASP A 48 -0.38 -9.64 -2.11
C ASP A 48 0.88 -9.35 -1.28
N VAL A 49 1.54 -10.40 -0.80
CA VAL A 49 2.78 -10.31 0.00
C VAL A 49 3.93 -9.66 -0.78
N ASN A 50 4.01 -9.85 -2.10
CA ASN A 50 5.07 -9.22 -2.91
C ASN A 50 4.88 -7.71 -2.98
N TYR A 51 3.64 -7.23 -2.98
CA TYR A 51 3.37 -5.80 -2.86
C TYR A 51 3.86 -5.29 -1.50
N LEU A 52 3.45 -5.96 -0.43
CA LEU A 52 3.74 -5.51 0.93
C LEU A 52 5.26 -5.43 1.17
N ARG A 53 6.02 -6.43 0.69
CA ARG A 53 7.49 -6.43 0.77
C ARG A 53 8.16 -5.31 -0.02
N GLN A 54 7.58 -4.92 -1.16
CA GLN A 54 8.17 -3.86 -1.99
C GLN A 54 7.86 -2.47 -1.44
N VAL A 55 6.65 -2.27 -0.92
CA VAL A 55 6.12 -0.93 -0.62
C VAL A 55 6.20 -0.58 0.87
N CYS A 56 6.01 -1.55 1.76
CA CYS A 56 5.88 -1.31 3.19
C CYS A 56 7.18 -1.59 3.93
N GLN A 57 7.54 -0.71 4.87
CA GLN A 57 8.71 -0.94 5.76
C GLN A 57 8.37 -1.84 6.96
N LYS A 58 7.10 -1.91 7.34
CA LYS A 58 6.58 -2.76 8.41
C LYS A 58 5.37 -3.50 7.90
N ILE A 59 5.27 -4.79 8.23
CA ILE A 59 4.15 -5.62 7.82
C ILE A 59 3.52 -6.24 9.06
N TYR A 60 2.20 -6.13 9.13
CA TYR A 60 1.42 -6.67 10.22
C TYR A 60 0.48 -7.76 9.68
N ARG A 61 0.42 -8.89 10.39
CA ARG A 61 -0.57 -9.94 10.15
C ARG A 61 -1.67 -9.84 11.19
N LEU A 62 -2.90 -9.83 10.72
CA LEU A 62 -4.08 -9.94 11.57
C LEU A 62 -4.49 -11.41 11.68
N ASP A 63 -4.61 -11.92 12.90
CA ASP A 63 -5.15 -13.25 13.20
C ASP A 63 -6.15 -13.20 14.36
N ALA A 64 -6.57 -14.38 14.85
CA ALA A 64 -7.54 -14.50 15.94
C ALA A 64 -7.05 -13.94 17.29
N HIS A 65 -5.74 -13.76 17.46
CA HIS A 65 -5.12 -13.21 18.66
C HIS A 65 -4.87 -11.71 18.56
N GLY A 66 -4.91 -11.14 17.36
CA GLY A 66 -4.81 -9.71 17.11
C GLY A 66 -3.86 -9.38 15.97
N LEU A 67 -3.25 -8.20 16.06
CA LEU A 67 -2.33 -7.70 15.05
C LEU A 67 -0.87 -7.95 15.51
N GLU A 68 -0.13 -8.76 14.78
CA GLU A 68 1.27 -9.08 15.05
C GLU A 68 2.19 -8.53 13.96
N GLU A 69 3.31 -7.91 14.33
CA GLU A 69 4.34 -7.52 13.37
C GLU A 69 5.07 -8.76 12.87
N VAL A 70 5.25 -8.89 11.56
CA VAL A 70 5.91 -10.03 10.92
C VAL A 70 7.12 -9.53 10.15
N GLU A 71 8.27 -10.16 10.40
CA GLU A 71 9.45 -10.03 9.55
C GLU A 71 9.27 -10.94 8.32
N ILE A 72 9.16 -10.34 7.13
CA ILE A 72 8.88 -11.05 5.86
C ILE A 72 10.02 -10.87 4.87
#